data_AF-A0A497KNS8-F1
#
_entry.id   AF-A0A497KNS8-F1
#
_cell.length_a   1.000
_cell.length_b   1.000
_cell.length_c   1.000
_cell.angle_alpha   90.00
_cell.angle_beta   90.00
_cell.angle_gamma   90.00
#
_symmetry.space_group_name_H-M   'P 1'
#
loop_
_entity.id
_entity.type
_entity.pdbx_description
1 polymer ?
#
loop_
_entity_poly.entity_id
_entity_poly.type
_entity_poly.pdbx_seq_one_letter_code
_entity_poly.pdbx_strand_id
1 'polypeptide(L)'
;MANENRSRLIRATVIFFSIIAVLAVLSFASTITIGDVASFLPYIPESMAPVGIYVIMVPVMIALIFFYLAILVGTLFEGKINNVIISGLYAGGFASLIIVFMILQPASQATQTAGYLFMGSFAVYFLYSILATIAELRKQFYIRVIAGALAIFIIGQVCVQLVNLYMIVPGVPESEQVALIKSMLNWGFGAASIITLVGIFRDSRSPYLSQIGAIAANYFFVLALSLIGTLYVNFISGNLTEVSPVMEQLSPYVEWTGIVIVGAFIFQ
;
A
#
# COMPACT_ATOMS: atom_id res chain seq x y z
N MET A 1 -24.53 -31.67 -8.17
CA MET A 1 -23.47 -30.68 -7.91
C MET A 1 -23.92 -29.24 -8.18
N ALA A 2 -24.37 -28.87 -9.39
CA ALA A 2 -24.80 -27.48 -9.67
C ALA A 2 -25.97 -26.96 -8.81
N ASN A 3 -27.03 -27.76 -8.60
CA ASN A 3 -28.16 -27.38 -7.73
C ASN A 3 -27.79 -27.24 -6.25
N GLU A 4 -26.81 -28.03 -5.79
CA GLU A 4 -26.34 -27.99 -4.41
C GLU A 4 -25.49 -26.73 -4.16
N ASN A 5 -24.61 -26.37 -5.10
CA ASN A 5 -23.86 -25.12 -5.07
C ASN A 5 -24.77 -23.89 -5.12
N ARG A 6 -25.81 -23.93 -5.96
CA ARG A 6 -26.80 -22.84 -6.05
C ARG A 6 -27.60 -22.68 -4.76
N SER A 7 -28.03 -23.77 -4.13
CA SER A 7 -28.73 -23.74 -2.85
C SER A 7 -27.83 -23.23 -1.70
N ARG A 8 -26.57 -23.67 -1.64
CA ARG A 8 -25.58 -23.19 -0.67
C ARG A 8 -25.29 -21.69 -0.87
N LEU A 9 -25.14 -21.24 -2.11
CA LEU A 9 -24.92 -19.83 -2.42
C LEU A 9 -26.11 -18.97 -1.97
N ILE A 10 -27.35 -19.36 -2.29
CA ILE A 10 -28.56 -18.64 -1.87
C ILE A 10 -28.62 -18.53 -0.34
N ARG A 11 -28.35 -19.62 0.41
CA ARG A 11 -28.31 -19.58 1.87
C ARG A 11 -27.23 -18.63 2.39
N ALA A 12 -26.02 -18.69 1.83
CA ALA A 12 -24.93 -17.79 2.20
C ALA A 12 -25.25 -16.32 1.91
N THR A 13 -25.89 -16.03 0.77
CA THR A 13 -26.36 -14.69 0.41
C THR A 13 -27.41 -14.17 1.40
N VAL A 14 -28.37 -14.99 1.80
CA VAL A 14 -29.38 -14.62 2.79
C VAL A 14 -28.74 -14.33 4.15
N ILE A 15 -27.81 -15.18 4.60
CA ILE A 15 -27.06 -14.97 5.85
C ILE A 15 -26.25 -13.67 5.76
N PHE A 16 -25.54 -13.43 4.66
CA PHE A 16 -24.78 -12.21 4.44
C PHE A 16 -25.66 -10.96 4.53
N PHE A 17 -26.79 -10.90 3.80
CA PHE A 17 -27.70 -9.76 3.88
C PHE A 17 -28.29 -9.58 5.28
N SER A 18 -28.56 -10.66 5.99
CA SER A 18 -29.05 -10.59 7.38
C SER A 18 -28.00 -9.96 8.30
N ILE A 19 -26.75 -10.40 8.21
CA ILE A 19 -25.64 -9.84 9.00
C ILE A 19 -25.40 -8.37 8.66
N ILE A 20 -25.35 -8.02 7.37
CA ILE A 20 -25.17 -6.63 6.92
C ILE A 20 -26.32 -5.75 7.37
N ALA A 21 -27.57 -6.23 7.31
CA ALA A 21 -28.72 -5.46 7.78
C ALA A 21 -28.63 -5.18 9.29
N VAL A 22 -28.26 -6.19 10.10
CA VAL A 22 -28.04 -6.00 11.54
C VAL A 22 -26.92 -5.00 11.79
N LEU A 23 -25.78 -5.14 11.11
CA LEU A 23 -24.65 -4.21 11.23
C LEU A 23 -25.03 -2.79 10.82
N ALA A 24 -25.82 -2.62 9.76
CA ALA A 24 -26.28 -1.31 9.29
C ALA A 24 -27.23 -0.66 10.31
N VAL A 25 -28.17 -1.41 10.87
CA VAL A 25 -29.06 -0.91 11.94
C VAL A 25 -28.26 -0.52 13.17
N LEU A 26 -27.31 -1.35 13.60
CA LEU A 26 -26.44 -1.01 14.73
C LEU A 26 -25.54 0.20 14.43
N SER A 27 -25.09 0.37 13.19
CA SER A 27 -24.23 1.49 12.81
C SER A 27 -24.98 2.82 12.74
N PHE A 28 -26.19 2.84 12.16
CA PHE A 28 -26.86 4.10 11.80
C PHE A 28 -28.13 4.40 12.59
N ALA A 29 -28.77 3.40 13.19
CA ALA A 29 -30.00 3.57 13.96
C ALA A 29 -29.79 3.41 15.47
N SER A 30 -28.58 3.07 15.92
CA SER A 30 -28.25 2.98 17.35
C SER A 30 -27.58 4.25 17.86
N THR A 31 -27.81 4.54 19.14
CA THR A 31 -27.10 5.60 19.89
C THR A 31 -25.90 5.05 20.66
N ILE A 32 -25.46 3.82 20.36
CA ILE A 32 -24.38 3.15 21.09
C ILE A 32 -23.06 3.86 20.79
N THR A 33 -22.33 4.19 21.84
CA THR A 33 -21.01 4.82 21.76
C THR A 33 -19.91 3.79 21.97
N ILE A 34 -18.68 4.12 21.57
CA ILE A 34 -17.51 3.29 21.82
C ILE A 34 -17.26 3.15 23.33
N GLY A 35 -17.59 4.17 24.14
CA GLY A 35 -17.52 4.14 25.60
C GLY A 35 -18.37 3.04 26.21
N ASP A 36 -19.56 2.77 25.66
CA ASP A 36 -20.45 1.71 26.12
C ASP A 36 -19.88 0.30 25.91
N VAL A 37 -18.94 0.17 24.97
CA VAL A 37 -18.28 -1.11 24.59
C VAL A 37 -16.81 -1.15 25.03
N ALA A 38 -16.33 -0.11 25.72
CA ALA A 38 -14.92 0.03 26.08
C ALA A 38 -14.43 -1.08 27.01
N SER A 39 -15.33 -1.71 27.77
CA SER A 39 -15.04 -2.88 28.60
C SER A 39 -14.66 -4.14 27.80
N PHE A 40 -15.06 -4.21 26.53
CA PHE A 40 -14.73 -5.32 25.62
C PHE A 40 -13.56 -5.01 24.69
N LEU A 41 -13.11 -3.75 24.63
CA LEU A 41 -12.11 -3.25 23.70
C LEU A 41 -10.96 -2.60 24.48
N PRO A 42 -9.87 -3.34 24.75
CA PRO A 42 -8.75 -2.81 25.52
C PRO A 42 -8.04 -1.68 24.77
N TYR A 43 -7.55 -0.67 25.51
CA TYR A 43 -6.75 0.46 25.02
C TYR A 43 -7.44 1.47 24.09
N ILE A 44 -8.75 1.68 24.24
CA ILE A 44 -9.41 2.80 23.54
C ILE A 44 -8.98 4.15 24.17
N PRO A 45 -8.50 5.13 23.38
CA PRO A 45 -8.26 6.48 23.87
C PRO A 45 -9.55 7.11 24.42
N GLU A 46 -9.48 7.78 25.58
CA GLU A 46 -10.65 8.42 26.22
C GLU A 46 -11.38 9.39 25.28
N SER A 47 -10.65 10.03 24.35
CA SER A 47 -11.20 10.93 23.33
C SER A 47 -12.13 10.24 22.33
N MET A 48 -12.10 8.90 22.23
CA MET A 48 -13.01 8.13 21.38
C MET A 48 -14.25 7.62 22.12
N ALA A 49 -14.32 7.72 23.45
CA ALA A 49 -15.47 7.26 24.23
C ALA A 49 -16.83 7.84 23.76
N PRO A 50 -16.97 9.14 23.42
CA PRO A 50 -18.25 9.69 22.97
C PRO A 50 -18.56 9.40 21.49
N VAL A 51 -17.65 8.76 20.76
CA VAL A 51 -17.83 8.51 19.32
C VAL A 51 -18.79 7.35 19.12
N GLY A 52 -19.67 7.45 18.13
CA GLY A 52 -20.63 6.38 17.81
C GLY A 52 -19.94 5.09 17.36
N ILE A 53 -20.55 3.94 17.67
CA ILE A 53 -20.03 2.61 17.33
C ILE A 53 -19.87 2.37 15.82
N TYR A 54 -20.48 3.21 14.97
CA TYR A 54 -20.36 3.17 13.51
C TYR A 54 -18.90 3.21 13.04
N VAL A 55 -18.00 3.87 13.78
CA VAL A 55 -16.57 3.93 13.44
C VAL A 55 -15.92 2.55 13.45
N ILE A 56 -16.47 1.59 14.22
CA ILE A 56 -16.01 0.19 14.26
C ILE A 56 -16.86 -0.68 13.33
N MET A 57 -18.18 -0.49 13.34
CA MET A 57 -19.11 -1.37 12.62
C MET A 57 -19.07 -1.17 11.11
N VAL A 58 -18.88 0.06 10.61
CA VAL A 58 -18.82 0.34 9.16
C VAL A 58 -17.58 -0.28 8.51
N PRO A 59 -16.35 -0.20 9.06
CA PRO A 59 -15.21 -0.94 8.53
C PRO A 59 -15.45 -2.44 8.43
N VAL A 60 -16.05 -3.05 9.46
CA VAL A 60 -16.40 -4.48 9.45
C VAL A 60 -17.42 -4.79 8.35
N MET A 61 -18.45 -3.96 8.21
CA MET A 61 -19.46 -4.11 7.17
C MET A 61 -18.85 -4.04 5.77
N ILE A 62 -17.95 -3.07 5.52
CA ILE A 62 -17.25 -2.94 4.24
C ILE A 62 -16.34 -4.15 3.99
N ALA A 63 -15.60 -4.62 5.00
CA ALA A 63 -14.76 -5.81 4.88
C ALA A 63 -15.58 -7.05 4.49
N LEU A 64 -16.75 -7.25 5.11
CA LEU A 64 -17.67 -8.33 4.76
C LEU A 64 -18.18 -8.22 3.33
N ILE A 65 -18.47 -7.00 2.84
CA ILE A 65 -18.85 -6.77 1.43
C ILE A 65 -17.74 -7.23 0.49
N PHE A 66 -16.49 -6.85 0.77
CA PHE A 66 -15.32 -7.30 -0.01
C PHE A 66 -15.18 -8.82 -0.03
N PHE A 67 -15.29 -9.47 1.13
CA PHE A 67 -15.22 -10.94 1.22
C PHE A 67 -16.36 -11.63 0.49
N TYR A 68 -17.58 -11.09 0.58
CA TYR A 68 -18.72 -11.62 -0.15
C TYR A 68 -18.57 -11.47 -1.66
N LEU A 69 -18.07 -10.31 -2.13
CA LEU A 69 -17.75 -10.11 -3.54
C LEU A 69 -16.67 -11.09 -4.01
N ALA A 70 -15.65 -11.38 -3.20
CA ALA A 70 -14.62 -12.37 -3.52
C ALA A 70 -15.24 -13.77 -3.74
N ILE A 71 -16.19 -14.17 -2.89
CA ILE A 71 -16.92 -15.45 -3.02
C ILE A 71 -17.79 -15.46 -4.27
N LEU A 72 -18.52 -14.38 -4.57
CA LEU A 72 -19.33 -14.28 -5.80
C LEU A 72 -18.46 -14.40 -7.05
N VAL A 73 -17.37 -13.64 -7.10
CA VAL A 73 -16.44 -13.63 -8.22
C VAL A 73 -15.78 -15.01 -8.40
N GLY A 74 -15.41 -15.68 -7.30
CA GLY A 74 -14.83 -17.04 -7.33
C GLY A 74 -15.83 -18.15 -7.67
N THR A 75 -17.12 -17.94 -7.46
CA THR A 75 -18.16 -18.93 -7.82
C THR A 75 -18.69 -18.75 -9.24
N LEU A 76 -18.65 -17.52 -9.78
CA LEU A 76 -19.20 -17.19 -11.09
C LEU A 76 -18.17 -17.24 -12.23
N PHE A 77 -16.89 -17.06 -11.93
CA PHE A 77 -15.83 -16.93 -12.93
C PHE A 77 -14.65 -17.86 -12.63
N GLU A 78 -13.89 -18.19 -13.66
CA GLU A 78 -12.66 -18.98 -13.57
C GLU A 78 -11.52 -18.27 -14.32
N GLY A 79 -10.27 -18.61 -13.99
CA GLY A 79 -9.09 -18.17 -14.73
C GLY A 79 -8.13 -17.27 -13.95
N LYS A 80 -6.96 -16.99 -14.55
CA LYS A 80 -5.85 -16.27 -13.91
C LYS A 80 -6.21 -14.85 -13.45
N ILE A 81 -6.95 -14.09 -14.25
CA ILE A 81 -7.42 -12.75 -13.87
C ILE A 81 -8.34 -12.84 -12.66
N ASN A 82 -9.20 -13.87 -12.62
CA ASN A 82 -10.13 -14.05 -11.52
C ASN A 82 -9.41 -14.27 -10.19
N ASN A 83 -8.34 -15.08 -10.18
CA ASN A 83 -7.53 -15.31 -8.99
C ASN A 83 -6.93 -14.02 -8.44
N VAL A 84 -6.52 -13.10 -9.31
CA VAL A 84 -5.97 -11.79 -8.91
C VAL A 84 -7.06 -10.87 -8.37
N ILE A 85 -8.24 -10.86 -9.00
CA ILE A 85 -9.40 -10.10 -8.49
C ILE A 85 -9.80 -10.61 -7.11
N ILE A 86 -9.94 -11.93 -6.93
CA ILE A 86 -10.29 -12.56 -5.64
C ILE A 86 -9.25 -12.21 -4.57
N SER A 87 -7.96 -12.37 -4.89
CA SER A 87 -6.88 -12.06 -3.96
C SER A 87 -6.89 -10.58 -3.56
N GLY A 88 -7.11 -9.69 -4.53
CA GLY A 88 -7.25 -8.25 -4.25
C GLY A 88 -8.52 -7.91 -3.47
N LEU A 89 -9.64 -8.58 -3.69
CA LEU A 89 -10.86 -8.39 -2.89
C LEU A 89 -10.64 -8.85 -1.44
N TYR A 90 -9.94 -9.97 -1.20
CA TYR A 90 -9.56 -10.37 0.16
C TYR A 90 -8.62 -9.36 0.82
N ALA A 91 -7.57 -8.94 0.11
CA ALA A 91 -6.64 -7.92 0.60
C ALA A 91 -7.37 -6.60 0.90
N GLY A 92 -8.31 -6.19 0.04
CA GLY A 92 -9.16 -5.02 0.21
C GLY A 92 -10.09 -5.14 1.42
N GLY A 93 -10.64 -6.34 1.67
CA GLY A 93 -11.42 -6.62 2.87
C GLY A 93 -10.61 -6.38 4.15
N PHE A 94 -9.40 -6.93 4.25
CA PHE A 94 -8.52 -6.68 5.39
C PHE A 94 -8.06 -5.21 5.49
N ALA A 95 -7.66 -4.61 4.36
CA ALA A 95 -7.22 -3.22 4.33
C ALA A 95 -8.34 -2.26 4.74
N SER A 96 -9.59 -2.55 4.35
CA SER A 96 -10.74 -1.70 4.67
C SER A 96 -11.01 -1.60 6.18
N LEU A 97 -10.67 -2.63 6.97
CA LEU A 97 -10.79 -2.58 8.43
C LEU A 97 -9.98 -1.42 9.04
N ILE A 98 -8.80 -1.14 8.47
CA ILE A 98 -7.91 -0.08 8.93
C ILE A 98 -8.21 1.23 8.20
N ILE A 99 -8.30 1.19 6.86
CA ILE A 99 -8.47 2.37 6.01
C ILE A 99 -9.78 3.09 6.31
N VAL A 100 -10.89 2.36 6.38
CA VAL A 100 -12.22 2.94 6.66
C VAL A 100 -12.26 3.46 8.09
N PHE A 101 -11.66 2.74 9.04
CA PHE A 101 -11.55 3.21 10.42
C PHE A 101 -10.81 4.55 10.49
N MET A 102 -9.66 4.67 9.83
CA MET A 102 -8.88 5.91 9.75
C MET A 102 -9.69 7.06 9.12
N ILE A 103 -10.48 6.78 8.08
CA ILE A 103 -11.33 7.77 7.40
C ILE A 103 -12.49 8.25 8.30
N LEU A 104 -13.09 7.35 9.06
CA LEU A 104 -14.26 7.66 9.90
C LEU A 104 -13.89 8.21 11.28
N GLN A 105 -12.66 8.05 11.73
CA GLN A 105 -12.22 8.53 13.03
C GLN A 105 -12.27 10.08 13.09
N PRO A 106 -13.09 10.67 13.98
CA PRO A 106 -13.27 12.13 14.03
C PRO A 106 -12.12 12.87 14.75
N ALA A 107 -11.24 12.14 15.44
CA ALA A 107 -10.25 12.72 16.33
C ALA A 107 -9.09 13.46 15.63
N SER A 108 -8.82 13.19 14.35
CA SER A 108 -7.70 13.81 13.63
C SER A 108 -7.94 13.86 12.12
N GLN A 109 -7.97 15.07 11.57
CA GLN A 109 -8.06 15.31 10.12
C GLN A 109 -6.85 14.73 9.38
N ALA A 110 -5.68 14.68 10.04
CA ALA A 110 -4.48 14.06 9.51
C ALA A 110 -4.72 12.56 9.27
N THR A 111 -5.23 11.85 10.28
CA THR A 111 -5.55 10.41 10.17
C THR A 111 -6.58 10.13 9.07
N GLN A 112 -7.59 10.98 8.91
CA GLN A 112 -8.58 10.84 7.84
C GLN A 112 -7.96 10.94 6.44
N THR A 113 -7.12 11.96 6.25
CA THR A 113 -6.42 12.19 4.97
C THR A 113 -5.44 11.05 4.68
N ALA A 114 -4.72 10.56 5.69
CA ALA A 114 -3.87 9.38 5.56
C ALA A 114 -4.68 8.14 5.13
N GLY A 115 -5.90 7.96 5.68
CA GLY A 115 -6.82 6.91 5.24
C GLY A 115 -7.15 6.99 3.74
N TYR A 116 -7.48 8.18 3.22
CA TYR A 116 -7.70 8.38 1.78
C TYR A 116 -6.45 8.09 0.93
N LEU A 117 -5.27 8.47 1.42
CA LEU A 117 -4.00 8.17 0.77
C LEU A 117 -3.71 6.67 0.69
N PHE A 118 -3.96 5.92 1.78
CA PHE A 118 -3.84 4.46 1.78
C PHE A 118 -4.86 3.80 0.85
N MET A 119 -6.09 4.32 0.79
CA MET A 119 -7.10 3.85 -0.17
C MET A 119 -6.63 4.05 -1.61
N GLY A 120 -6.08 5.22 -1.94
CA GLY A 120 -5.50 5.52 -3.25
C GLY A 120 -4.36 4.58 -3.62
N SER A 121 -3.41 4.36 -2.70
CA SER A 121 -2.30 3.42 -2.89
C SER A 121 -2.77 1.99 -3.13
N PHE A 122 -3.77 1.53 -2.37
CA PHE A 122 -4.35 0.21 -2.57
C PHE A 122 -5.01 0.08 -3.95
N ALA A 123 -5.77 1.10 -4.38
CA ALA A 123 -6.40 1.11 -5.70
C ALA A 123 -5.36 1.06 -6.83
N VAL A 124 -4.27 1.83 -6.72
CA VAL A 124 -3.16 1.82 -7.69
C VAL A 124 -2.50 0.44 -7.75
N TYR A 125 -2.21 -0.17 -6.60
CA TYR A 125 -1.65 -1.52 -6.53
C TYR A 125 -2.58 -2.57 -7.15
N PHE A 126 -3.88 -2.47 -6.88
CA PHE A 126 -4.88 -3.38 -7.42
C PHE A 126 -5.00 -3.26 -8.94
N LEU A 127 -5.05 -2.03 -9.47
CA LEU A 127 -5.04 -1.76 -10.91
C LEU A 127 -3.77 -2.28 -11.58
N TYR A 128 -2.61 -2.04 -10.98
CA TYR A 128 -1.34 -2.60 -11.47
C TYR A 128 -1.40 -4.14 -11.52
N SER A 129 -1.93 -4.80 -10.48
CA SER A 129 -2.02 -6.26 -10.42
C SER A 129 -2.89 -6.83 -11.55
N ILE A 130 -4.02 -6.19 -11.85
CA ILE A 130 -4.88 -6.53 -13.00
C ILE A 130 -4.13 -6.33 -14.31
N LEU A 131 -3.51 -5.17 -14.51
CA LEU A 131 -2.76 -4.85 -15.75
C LEU A 131 -1.58 -5.81 -15.96
N ALA A 132 -0.83 -6.12 -14.90
CA ALA A 132 0.29 -7.06 -14.95
C ALA A 132 -0.17 -8.46 -15.38
N THR A 133 -1.33 -8.90 -14.89
CA THR A 133 -1.92 -10.20 -15.25
C THR A 133 -2.41 -10.21 -16.70
N ILE A 134 -3.07 -9.14 -17.15
CA ILE A 134 -3.50 -9.00 -18.55
C ILE A 134 -2.28 -8.97 -19.48
N ALA A 135 -1.24 -8.23 -19.11
CA ALA A 135 0.01 -8.13 -19.85
C ALA A 135 0.71 -9.49 -19.98
N GLU A 136 0.74 -10.29 -18.90
CA GLU A 136 1.27 -11.65 -18.94
C GLU A 136 0.46 -12.54 -19.89
N LEU A 137 -0.87 -12.50 -19.80
CA LEU A 137 -1.76 -13.27 -20.69
C LEU A 137 -1.60 -12.90 -22.16
N ARG A 138 -1.36 -11.61 -22.46
CA ARG A 138 -1.12 -11.12 -23.82
C ARG A 138 0.33 -11.22 -24.28
N LYS A 139 1.25 -11.72 -23.43
CA LYS A 139 2.70 -11.73 -23.66
C LYS A 139 3.26 -10.33 -24.00
N GLN A 140 2.67 -9.29 -23.43
CA GLN A 140 3.06 -7.89 -23.63
C GLN A 140 3.85 -7.39 -22.41
N PHE A 141 5.10 -7.82 -22.29
CA PHE A 141 5.94 -7.55 -21.12
C PHE A 141 6.12 -6.05 -20.83
N TYR A 142 6.21 -5.22 -21.86
CA TYR A 142 6.37 -3.77 -21.74
C TYR A 142 5.23 -3.09 -20.96
N ILE A 143 3.98 -3.55 -21.09
CA ILE A 143 2.83 -2.99 -20.36
C ILE A 143 2.99 -3.24 -18.86
N ARG A 144 3.43 -4.44 -18.48
CA ARG A 144 3.71 -4.79 -17.09
C ARG A 144 4.79 -3.88 -16.50
N VAL A 145 5.86 -3.64 -17.26
CA VAL A 145 6.96 -2.77 -16.84
C VAL A 145 6.50 -1.32 -16.66
N ILE A 146 5.79 -0.76 -17.64
CA ILE A 146 5.29 0.63 -17.58
C ILE A 146 4.31 0.79 -16.40
N ALA A 147 3.38 -0.15 -16.23
CA ALA A 147 2.44 -0.12 -15.12
C ALA A 147 3.15 -0.24 -13.76
N GLY A 148 4.18 -1.08 -13.67
CA GLY A 148 5.00 -1.24 -12.47
C GLY A 148 5.76 0.03 -12.10
N ALA A 149 6.42 0.65 -13.07
CA ALA A 149 7.13 1.93 -12.88
C ALA A 149 6.15 3.04 -12.41
N LEU A 150 5.00 3.16 -13.07
CA LEU A 150 3.98 4.14 -12.70
C LEU A 150 3.42 3.89 -11.29
N ALA A 151 3.18 2.63 -10.91
CA ALA A 151 2.75 2.29 -9.57
C ALA A 151 3.80 2.66 -8.50
N ILE A 152 5.08 2.37 -8.75
CA ILE A 152 6.19 2.77 -7.86
C ILE A 152 6.21 4.28 -7.68
N PHE A 153 6.12 5.05 -8.77
CA PHE A 153 6.13 6.51 -8.71
C PHE A 153 4.96 7.07 -7.89
N ILE A 154 3.73 6.61 -8.16
CA ILE A 154 2.53 7.10 -7.45
C ILE A 154 2.60 6.74 -5.97
N ILE A 155 3.01 5.52 -5.61
CA ILE A 155 3.18 5.12 -4.21
C ILE A 155 4.24 6.00 -3.53
N GLY A 156 5.33 6.33 -4.23
CA GLY A 156 6.34 7.28 -3.74
C GLY A 156 5.78 8.67 -3.43
N GLN A 157 4.94 9.21 -4.32
CA GLN A 157 4.27 10.49 -4.08
C GLN A 157 3.32 10.42 -2.87
N VAL A 158 2.65 9.29 -2.66
CA VAL A 158 1.84 9.09 -1.45
C VAL A 158 2.70 9.09 -0.19
N CYS A 159 3.87 8.45 -0.19
CA CYS A 159 4.80 8.49 0.94
C CYS A 159 5.27 9.93 1.25
N VAL A 160 5.58 10.74 0.24
CA VAL A 160 5.93 12.15 0.42
C VAL A 160 4.76 12.94 1.03
N GLN A 161 3.52 12.67 0.61
CA GLN A 161 2.34 13.30 1.19
C GLN A 161 2.09 12.89 2.64
N LEU A 162 2.38 11.63 3.02
CA LEU A 162 2.31 11.19 4.42
C LEU A 162 3.34 11.92 5.29
N VAL A 163 4.56 12.16 4.78
CA VAL A 163 5.56 12.96 5.49
C VAL A 163 5.08 14.40 5.68
N ASN A 164 4.52 15.03 4.65
CA ASN A 164 3.93 16.36 4.78
C ASN A 164 2.85 16.40 5.85
N LEU A 165 2.04 15.37 5.94
CA LEU A 165 0.89 15.32 6.82
C LEU A 165 1.26 15.11 8.30
N TYR A 166 2.29 14.33 8.58
CA TYR A 166 2.68 14.00 9.97
C TYR A 166 3.87 14.80 10.49
N MET A 167 4.69 15.39 9.62
CA MET A 167 5.93 16.07 10.02
C MET A 167 5.92 17.58 9.78
N ILE A 168 4.90 18.13 9.11
CA ILE A 168 4.76 19.58 8.91
C ILE A 168 3.63 20.10 9.78
N VAL A 169 3.93 21.10 10.61
CA VAL A 169 2.94 21.83 11.40
C VAL A 169 2.45 23.02 10.58
N PRO A 170 1.12 23.19 10.39
CA PRO A 170 0.58 24.32 9.65
C PRO A 170 1.05 25.66 10.24
N GLY A 171 1.56 26.56 9.38
CA GLY A 171 2.03 27.89 9.79
C GLY A 171 3.46 27.94 10.34
N VAL A 172 4.14 26.79 10.48
CA VAL A 172 5.56 26.73 10.86
C VAL A 172 6.40 26.49 9.60
N PRO A 173 7.51 27.23 9.39
CA PRO A 173 8.45 26.94 8.31
C PRO A 173 8.93 25.49 8.35
N GLU A 174 9.05 24.87 7.18
CA GLU A 174 9.51 23.48 7.06
C GLU A 174 10.94 23.35 7.59
N SER A 175 11.16 22.41 8.51
CA SER A 175 12.51 22.10 9.00
C SER A 175 13.35 21.44 7.89
N GLU A 176 14.66 21.71 7.89
CA GLU A 176 15.61 21.12 6.94
C GLU A 176 15.59 19.58 6.98
N GLN A 177 15.33 18.99 8.15
CA GLN A 177 15.17 17.55 8.31
C GLN A 177 14.00 16.98 7.51
N VAL A 178 12.85 17.65 7.54
CA VAL A 178 11.64 17.21 6.82
C VAL A 178 11.82 17.38 5.32
N ALA A 179 12.44 18.50 4.91
CA ALA A 179 12.78 18.74 3.50
C ALA A 179 13.73 17.66 2.94
N LEU A 180 14.74 17.28 3.73
CA LEU A 180 15.68 16.22 3.36
C LEU A 180 14.97 14.86 3.22
N ILE A 181 14.13 14.47 4.18
CA ILE A 181 13.37 13.21 4.13
C ILE A 181 12.48 13.15 2.88
N LYS A 182 11.76 14.25 2.58
CA LYS A 182 10.92 14.34 1.37
C LYS A 182 11.75 14.22 0.10
N SER A 183 12.89 14.90 0.04
CA SER A 183 13.82 14.82 -1.09
C SER A 183 14.32 13.39 -1.28
N MET A 184 14.76 12.72 -0.22
CA MET A 184 15.25 11.33 -0.25
C MET A 184 14.17 10.37 -0.76
N LEU A 185 12.94 10.46 -0.23
CA LEU A 185 11.83 9.62 -0.70
C LEU A 185 11.50 9.91 -2.17
N ASN A 186 11.41 11.17 -2.56
CA ASN A 186 11.08 11.55 -3.93
C ASN A 186 12.14 11.04 -4.92
N TRP A 187 13.43 11.23 -4.62
CA TRP A 187 14.51 10.71 -5.44
C TRP A 187 14.59 9.18 -5.43
N GLY A 188 14.35 8.53 -4.29
CA GLY A 188 14.44 7.07 -4.17
C GLY A 188 13.35 6.38 -4.98
N PHE A 189 12.09 6.81 -4.83
CA PHE A 189 10.98 6.29 -5.62
C PHE A 189 11.04 6.74 -7.09
N GLY A 190 11.49 7.96 -7.36
CA GLY A 190 11.68 8.48 -8.72
C GLY A 190 12.73 7.69 -9.50
N ALA A 191 13.91 7.46 -8.89
CA ALA A 191 14.96 6.63 -9.47
C ALA A 191 14.50 5.19 -9.64
N ALA A 192 13.81 4.60 -8.65
CA ALA A 192 13.26 3.25 -8.76
C ALA A 192 12.31 3.12 -9.94
N SER A 193 11.41 4.10 -10.15
CA SER A 193 10.50 4.14 -11.28
C SER A 193 11.25 4.19 -12.61
N ILE A 194 12.26 5.05 -12.74
CA ILE A 194 13.06 5.19 -13.97
C ILE A 194 13.87 3.92 -14.27
N ILE A 195 14.55 3.37 -13.27
CA ILE A 195 15.32 2.12 -13.42
C ILE A 195 14.37 0.99 -13.82
N THR A 196 13.18 0.91 -13.23
CA THR A 196 12.17 -0.09 -13.58
C THR A 196 11.79 -0.03 -15.07
N LEU A 197 11.73 1.15 -15.70
CA LEU A 197 11.45 1.28 -17.13
C LEU A 197 12.50 0.61 -18.03
N VAL A 198 13.76 0.53 -17.57
CA VAL A 198 14.82 -0.21 -18.28
C VAL A 198 14.47 -1.70 -18.42
N GLY A 199 13.57 -2.20 -17.57
CA GLY A 199 13.01 -3.55 -17.66
C GLY A 199 12.39 -3.88 -19.02
N ILE A 200 11.98 -2.89 -19.83
CA ILE A 200 11.46 -3.11 -21.19
C ILE A 200 12.46 -3.88 -22.07
N PHE A 201 13.76 -3.74 -21.82
CA PHE A 201 14.81 -4.41 -22.58
C PHE A 201 15.05 -5.88 -22.20
N ARG A 202 14.30 -6.44 -21.24
CA ARG A 202 14.47 -7.84 -20.80
C ARG A 202 14.44 -8.83 -21.97
N ASP A 203 13.56 -8.61 -22.94
CA ASP A 203 13.40 -9.47 -24.11
C ASP A 203 14.24 -8.99 -25.32
N SER A 204 15.24 -8.14 -25.10
CA SER A 204 16.15 -7.67 -26.14
C SER A 204 16.99 -8.81 -26.71
N ARG A 205 17.32 -8.72 -28.00
CA ARG A 205 18.21 -9.68 -28.68
C ARG A 205 19.67 -9.54 -28.23
N SER A 206 20.05 -8.40 -27.66
CA SER A 206 21.39 -8.19 -27.11
C SER A 206 21.48 -8.83 -25.71
N PRO A 207 22.43 -9.77 -25.48
CA PRO A 207 22.57 -10.44 -24.19
C PRO A 207 22.77 -9.45 -23.02
N TYR A 208 23.56 -8.40 -23.24
CA TYR A 208 23.83 -7.38 -22.22
C TYR A 208 22.58 -6.57 -21.87
N LEU A 209 21.79 -6.15 -22.87
CA LEU A 209 20.55 -5.40 -22.63
C LEU A 209 19.47 -6.28 -22.00
N SER A 210 19.41 -7.56 -22.37
CA SER A 210 18.49 -8.53 -21.77
C SER A 210 18.79 -8.77 -20.29
N GLN A 211 20.07 -8.93 -19.91
CA GLN A 211 20.49 -9.08 -18.51
C GLN A 211 20.17 -7.84 -17.67
N ILE A 212 20.53 -6.64 -18.16
CA ILE A 212 20.20 -5.38 -17.47
C ILE A 212 18.68 -5.21 -17.32
N GLY A 213 17.92 -5.51 -18.39
CA GLY A 213 16.46 -5.49 -18.36
C GLY A 213 15.86 -6.52 -17.38
N ALA A 214 16.48 -7.69 -17.22
CA ALA A 214 16.03 -8.70 -16.26
C ALA A 214 16.21 -8.24 -14.81
N ILE A 215 17.34 -7.60 -14.48
CA ILE A 215 17.59 -7.01 -13.16
C ILE A 215 16.60 -5.86 -12.89
N ALA A 216 16.45 -4.95 -13.86
CA ALA A 216 15.53 -3.81 -13.77
C ALA A 216 14.06 -4.22 -13.64
N ALA A 217 13.69 -5.41 -14.14
CA ALA A 217 12.35 -5.97 -13.99
C ALA A 217 12.05 -6.51 -12.58
N ASN A 218 13.04 -6.61 -11.70
CA ASN A 218 12.84 -7.00 -10.31
C ASN A 218 12.51 -5.79 -9.43
N TYR A 219 11.22 -5.47 -9.32
CA TYR A 219 10.74 -4.23 -8.68
C TYR A 219 11.12 -4.12 -7.20
N PHE A 220 11.12 -5.22 -6.46
CA PHE A 220 11.51 -5.21 -5.04
C PHE A 220 12.99 -4.87 -4.87
N PHE A 221 13.85 -5.47 -5.70
CA PHE A 221 15.27 -5.20 -5.70
C PHE A 221 15.55 -3.75 -6.09
N VAL A 222 14.98 -3.28 -7.21
CA VAL A 222 15.16 -1.91 -7.71
C VAL A 222 14.69 -0.86 -6.71
N LEU A 223 13.53 -1.08 -6.07
CA LEU A 223 13.00 -0.16 -5.07
C LEU A 223 13.90 -0.09 -3.83
N ALA A 224 14.26 -1.24 -3.26
CA ALA A 224 15.11 -1.29 -2.07
C ALA A 224 16.48 -0.64 -2.35
N LEU A 225 17.09 -1.00 -3.48
CA LEU A 225 18.35 -0.45 -3.93
C LEU A 225 18.28 1.07 -4.10
N SER A 226 17.23 1.59 -4.72
CA SER A 226 17.10 3.03 -4.98
C SER A 226 16.92 3.82 -3.67
N LEU A 227 16.12 3.29 -2.73
CA LEU A 227 15.93 3.92 -1.42
C LEU A 227 17.22 3.92 -0.59
N ILE A 228 17.89 2.77 -0.50
CA ILE A 228 19.16 2.67 0.22
C ILE A 228 20.24 3.51 -0.47
N GLY A 229 20.28 3.51 -1.80
CA GLY A 229 21.18 4.34 -2.59
C GLY A 229 20.98 5.83 -2.34
N THR A 230 19.74 6.32 -2.28
CA THR A 230 19.48 7.71 -1.90
C THR A 230 19.89 8.03 -0.47
N LEU A 231 19.74 7.08 0.46
CA LEU A 231 20.21 7.25 1.83
C LEU A 231 21.73 7.35 1.89
N TYR A 232 22.44 6.48 1.17
CA TYR A 232 23.89 6.46 1.07
C TYR A 232 24.46 7.74 0.44
N VAL A 233 23.86 8.22 -0.67
CA VAL A 233 24.31 9.45 -1.33
C VAL A 233 24.17 10.66 -0.42
N ASN A 234 23.04 10.81 0.28
CA ASN A 234 22.83 11.92 1.21
C ASN A 234 23.68 11.80 2.48
N PHE A 235 24.16 10.60 2.81
CA PHE A 235 25.11 10.39 3.89
C PHE A 235 26.50 10.89 3.50
N ILE A 236 27.02 10.45 2.35
CA ILE A 236 28.35 10.84 1.86
C ILE A 236 28.41 12.33 1.49
N SER A 237 27.32 12.90 0.97
CA SER A 237 27.30 14.31 0.61
C SER A 237 27.29 15.25 1.82
N GLY A 238 27.20 14.72 3.05
CA GLY A 238 27.15 15.52 4.28
C GLY A 238 25.76 16.05 4.65
N ASN A 239 24.76 15.91 3.78
CA ASN A 239 23.41 16.45 4.02
C ASN A 239 22.76 15.84 5.27
N LEU A 240 22.97 14.54 5.53
CA LEU A 240 22.42 13.88 6.71
C LEU A 240 23.14 14.26 8.01
N THR A 241 24.44 14.55 7.94
CA THR A 241 25.25 14.95 9.11
C THR A 241 25.02 16.42 9.48
N GLU A 242 24.73 17.28 8.50
CA GLU A 242 24.31 18.68 8.73
C GLU A 242 22.97 18.76 9.46
N VAL A 243 22.05 17.86 9.13
CA VAL A 243 20.69 17.81 9.71
C VAL A 243 20.66 17.08 11.06
N SER A 244 21.51 16.07 11.27
CA SER A 244 21.61 15.37 12.56
C SER A 244 23.04 14.86 12.82
N PRO A 245 23.80 15.47 13.73
CA PRO A 245 25.19 15.09 13.99
C PRO A 245 25.34 13.70 14.63
N VAL A 246 24.25 13.12 15.17
CA VAL A 246 24.24 11.74 15.68
C VAL A 246 24.42 10.72 14.53
N MET A 247 24.12 11.11 13.28
CA MET A 247 24.27 10.24 12.11
C MET A 247 25.72 9.89 11.79
N GLU A 248 26.71 10.69 12.20
CA GLU A 248 28.14 10.35 12.02
C GLU A 248 28.51 9.01 12.66
N GLN A 249 27.82 8.64 13.75
CA GLN A 249 28.04 7.37 14.47
C GLN A 249 27.60 6.15 13.66
N LEU A 250 26.77 6.33 12.62
CA LEU A 250 26.31 5.28 11.73
C LEU A 250 27.25 5.06 10.53
N SER A 251 28.29 5.88 10.38
CA SER A 251 29.23 5.83 9.24
C SER A 251 29.72 4.42 8.89
N PRO A 252 30.23 3.61 9.84
CA PRO A 252 30.72 2.28 9.51
C PRO A 252 29.62 1.39 8.89
N TYR A 253 28.39 1.47 9.40
CA TYR A 253 27.28 0.66 8.93
C TYR A 253 26.76 1.10 7.56
N VAL A 254 26.78 2.41 7.28
CA VAL A 254 26.37 2.96 6.00
C VAL A 254 27.39 2.63 4.89
N GLU A 255 28.69 2.69 5.20
CA GLU A 255 29.76 2.26 4.29
C GLU A 255 29.67 0.77 3.95
N TRP A 256 29.44 -0.08 4.96
CA TRP A 256 29.18 -1.51 4.74
C TRP A 256 27.95 -1.77 3.88
N THR A 257 26.90 -0.96 4.05
CA THR A 257 25.68 -1.06 3.23
C THR A 257 25.97 -0.69 1.76
N GLY A 258 26.80 0.33 1.52
CA GLY A 258 27.27 0.66 0.17
C GLY A 258 28.08 -0.46 -0.48
N ILE A 259 28.96 -1.12 0.28
CA ILE A 259 29.73 -2.29 -0.19
C ILE A 259 28.79 -3.45 -0.52
N VAL A 260 27.78 -3.71 0.31
CA VAL A 260 26.78 -4.77 0.07
C VAL A 260 25.93 -4.46 -1.17
N ILE A 261 25.56 -3.20 -1.41
CA ILE A 261 24.88 -2.77 -2.63
C ILE A 261 25.72 -3.06 -3.87
N VAL A 262 27.00 -2.66 -3.86
CA VAL A 262 27.92 -2.91 -4.98
C VAL A 262 28.17 -4.41 -5.16
N GLY A 263 28.30 -5.15 -4.06
CA GLY A 263 28.41 -6.61 -4.09
C GLY A 263 27.17 -7.29 -4.68
N ALA A 264 25.97 -6.85 -4.30
CA ALA A 264 24.72 -7.36 -4.86
C ALA A 264 24.59 -7.11 -6.37
N PHE A 265 25.17 -6.02 -6.90
CA PHE A 265 25.25 -5.77 -8.33
C PHE A 265 26.26 -6.64 -9.08
N ILE A 266 27.34 -7.06 -8.43
CA ILE A 266 28.43 -7.84 -9.04
C ILE A 266 28.13 -9.35 -9.01
N PHE A 267 27.45 -9.84 -7.96
CA PHE A 267 27.24 -11.27 -7.71
C PHE A 267 25.84 -11.79 -8.07
N GLN A 268 25.01 -11.00 -8.74
CA GLN A 268 23.75 -11.44 -9.38
C GLN A 268 23.98 -11.82 -10.84
#